data_AF-A0A6P4Z3V8-F1
#
_entry.id   AF-A0A6P4Z3V8-F1
#
_cell.length_a   1.000
_cell.length_b   1.000
_cell.length_c   1.000
_cell.angle_alpha   90.00
_cell.angle_beta   90.00
_cell.angle_gamma   90.00
#
_symmetry.space_group_name_H-M   'P 1'
#
loop_
_entity.id
_entity.type
_entity.pdbx_description
1 polymer ?
#
loop_
_entity_poly.entity_id
_entity_poly.type
_entity_poly.pdbx_seq_one_letter_code
_entity_poly.pdbx_strand_id
1 'polypeptide(L)'
;MLATVEADPSQPARRVYDEVVHDEDDVGNVPNFQTVRTQLERRRAAVAPPIPYDVADVVIPDQWRETWDGREYVSQDNEWGIVVFATNRNYRKMRHCSVLYMDGTFRSCPRPYQQFLTIHGLCHGRVIPLVMALMADKRVGTYRQVLNHVERKVREQTGRRLRPERIVSDFEAALMAAYETEFVEATTSGCYFHFFYLFFINFTSKTKYRTKW
;
A
#
# COMPACT_ATOMS: atom_id res chain seq x y z
N MET A 1 9.02 25.56 -10.45
CA MET A 1 8.40 24.77 -9.35
C MET A 1 6.87 24.76 -9.41
N LEU A 2 6.14 25.86 -9.16
CA LEU A 2 4.67 25.82 -9.06
C LEU A 2 3.99 25.35 -10.36
N ALA A 3 4.36 25.91 -11.51
CA ALA A 3 3.84 25.50 -12.82
C ALA A 3 4.17 24.04 -13.15
N THR A 4 5.33 23.55 -12.72
CA THR A 4 5.77 22.16 -12.92
C THR A 4 4.87 21.17 -12.16
N VAL A 5 4.49 21.51 -10.92
CA VAL A 5 3.55 20.70 -10.12
C VAL A 5 2.13 20.73 -10.69
N GLU A 6 1.72 21.85 -11.28
CA GLU A 6 0.40 21.97 -11.94
C GLU A 6 0.35 21.19 -13.26
N ALA A 7 1.46 21.14 -14.01
CA ALA A 7 1.55 20.41 -15.27
C ALA A 7 1.50 18.89 -15.09
N ASP A 8 2.09 18.37 -14.00
CA ASP A 8 2.06 16.94 -13.67
C ASP A 8 1.80 16.72 -12.16
N PRO A 9 0.52 16.64 -11.76
CA PRO A 9 0.17 16.40 -10.36
C PRO A 9 0.40 14.95 -9.90
N SER A 10 0.89 14.06 -10.77
CA SER A 10 1.27 12.70 -10.40
C SER A 10 2.59 12.63 -9.64
N GLN A 11 3.41 13.67 -9.75
CA GLN A 11 4.69 13.72 -9.07
C GLN A 11 4.57 14.28 -7.65
N PRO A 12 5.21 13.64 -6.65
CA PRO A 12 5.29 14.18 -5.31
C PRO A 12 5.96 15.55 -5.33
N ALA A 13 5.46 16.50 -4.53
CA ALA A 13 6.02 17.86 -4.48
C ALA A 13 7.52 17.85 -4.15
N ARG A 14 7.98 16.89 -3.35
CA ARG A 14 9.39 16.72 -3.02
C ARG A 14 10.24 16.39 -4.25
N ARG A 15 9.75 15.51 -5.13
CA ARG A 15 10.44 15.13 -6.35
C ARG A 15 10.59 16.32 -7.30
N VAL A 16 9.49 17.03 -7.56
CA VAL A 16 9.51 18.22 -8.42
C VAL A 16 10.43 19.30 -7.84
N TYR A 17 10.46 19.46 -6.52
CA TYR A 17 11.41 20.36 -5.87
C TYR A 17 12.86 19.91 -6.12
N ASP A 18 13.18 18.64 -5.87
CA ASP A 18 14.55 18.12 -6.02
C ASP A 18 15.02 18.19 -7.48
N GLU A 19 14.14 17.96 -8.46
CA GLU A 19 14.45 18.10 -9.91
C GLU A 19 14.74 19.55 -10.27
N VAL A 20 13.89 20.50 -9.86
CA VAL A 20 14.13 21.93 -10.15
C VAL A 20 15.40 22.43 -9.47
N VAL A 21 15.69 22.02 -8.23
CA VAL A 21 16.92 22.41 -7.54
C VAL A 21 18.16 21.86 -8.24
N HIS A 22 18.09 20.67 -8.80
CA HIS A 22 19.21 20.06 -9.51
C HIS A 22 19.55 20.81 -10.82
N ASP A 23 18.56 21.42 -11.47
CA ASP A 23 18.72 22.15 -12.73
C ASP A 23 19.08 23.64 -12.53
N GLU A 24 19.12 24.13 -11.29
CA GLU A 24 19.46 25.52 -10.96
C GLU A 24 20.96 25.69 -10.72
N ASP A 25 21.59 26.63 -11.42
CA ASP A 25 23.04 26.93 -11.30
C ASP A 25 23.40 27.58 -9.94
N ASP A 26 22.46 28.30 -9.31
CA ASP A 26 22.64 28.97 -8.01
C ASP A 26 21.72 28.38 -6.94
N VAL A 27 22.13 27.22 -6.43
CA VAL A 27 21.43 26.47 -5.36
C VAL A 27 21.27 27.31 -4.08
N GLY A 28 22.14 28.30 -3.85
CA GLY A 28 22.12 29.15 -2.65
C GLY A 28 20.88 30.05 -2.55
N ASN A 29 20.24 30.33 -3.68
CA ASN A 29 19.05 31.16 -3.76
C ASN A 29 17.74 30.37 -3.78
N VAL A 30 17.81 29.03 -3.73
CA VAL A 30 16.63 28.17 -3.76
C VAL A 30 16.02 28.01 -2.35
N PRO A 31 14.74 28.37 -2.14
CA PRO A 31 14.11 28.24 -0.83
C PRO A 31 14.07 26.80 -0.35
N ASN A 32 14.25 26.55 0.94
CA ASN A 32 14.13 25.20 1.53
C ASN A 32 12.75 24.58 1.20
N PHE A 33 12.75 23.29 0.82
CA PHE A 33 11.53 22.50 0.61
C PHE A 33 10.47 22.69 1.71
N GLN A 34 10.86 22.73 2.99
CA GLN A 34 9.90 22.90 4.08
C GLN A 34 9.11 24.21 3.98
N THR A 35 9.74 25.27 3.47
CA THR A 35 9.11 26.59 3.28
C THR A 35 8.12 26.58 2.11
N VAL A 36 8.43 25.84 1.03
CA VAL A 36 7.59 25.80 -0.19
C VAL A 36 6.60 24.64 -0.21
N ARG A 37 6.76 23.63 0.66
CA ARG A 37 5.97 22.38 0.68
C ARG A 37 4.48 22.66 0.64
N THR A 38 3.98 23.50 1.55
CA THR A 38 2.55 23.78 1.68
C THR A 38 1.98 24.42 0.41
N GLN A 39 2.75 25.29 -0.25
CA GLN A 39 2.31 25.93 -1.50
C GLN A 39 2.27 24.92 -2.65
N LEU A 40 3.31 24.09 -2.78
CA LEU A 40 3.37 23.04 -3.80
C LEU A 40 2.24 22.02 -3.64
N GLU A 41 2.02 21.51 -2.43
CA GLU A 41 0.94 20.58 -2.12
C GLU A 41 -0.43 21.18 -2.44
N ARG A 42 -0.64 22.47 -2.11
CA ARG A 42 -1.91 23.16 -2.36
C ARG A 42 -2.17 23.35 -3.85
N ARG A 43 -1.14 23.65 -4.66
CA ARG A 43 -1.26 23.71 -6.12
C ARG A 43 -1.55 22.34 -6.72
N ARG A 44 -0.84 21.30 -6.27
CA ARG A 44 -1.09 19.91 -6.71
C ARG A 44 -2.53 19.48 -6.43
N ALA A 45 -3.02 19.76 -5.22
CA ALA A 45 -4.38 19.41 -4.82
C ALA A 45 -5.46 20.16 -5.61
N ALA A 46 -5.16 21.37 -6.13
CA ALA A 46 -6.12 22.16 -6.90
C ALA A 46 -6.39 21.61 -8.31
N VAL A 47 -5.45 20.83 -8.87
CA VAL A 47 -5.57 20.19 -10.19
C VAL A 47 -5.85 18.69 -10.11
N ALA A 48 -5.75 18.10 -8.92
CA ALA A 48 -6.08 16.69 -8.69
C ALA A 48 -7.60 16.47 -8.79
N PRO A 49 -8.05 15.31 -9.30
CA PRO A 49 -9.46 14.97 -9.36
C PRO A 49 -10.06 14.94 -7.94
N PRO A 50 -11.34 15.29 -7.80
CA PRO A 50 -12.03 15.19 -6.52
C PRO A 50 -12.06 13.73 -6.06
N ILE A 51 -12.08 13.53 -4.74
CA ILE A 51 -12.23 12.20 -4.15
C ILE A 51 -13.63 11.66 -4.53
N PRO A 52 -13.72 10.49 -5.19
CA PRO A 52 -15.00 9.89 -5.56
C PRO A 52 -15.86 9.57 -4.33
N TYR A 53 -17.19 9.65 -4.49
CA TYR A 53 -18.13 9.35 -3.41
C TYR A 53 -18.38 7.84 -3.26
N ASP A 54 -18.56 7.14 -4.39
CA ASP A 54 -18.77 5.69 -4.43
C ASP A 54 -17.62 4.97 -5.14
N VAL A 55 -17.39 3.71 -4.77
CA VAL A 55 -16.34 2.87 -5.38
C VAL A 55 -16.53 2.73 -6.89
N ALA A 56 -17.77 2.69 -7.38
CA ALA A 56 -18.08 2.59 -8.80
C ALA A 56 -17.61 3.80 -9.62
N ASP A 57 -17.47 4.97 -8.98
CA ASP A 57 -17.04 6.21 -9.63
C ASP A 57 -15.51 6.38 -9.62
N VAL A 58 -14.78 5.45 -9.02
CA VAL A 58 -13.31 5.51 -8.98
C VAL A 58 -12.76 5.18 -10.36
N VAL A 59 -12.20 6.20 -11.01
CA VAL A 59 -11.42 6.11 -12.24
C VAL A 59 -9.99 6.51 -11.90
N ILE A 60 -9.00 5.73 -12.38
CA ILE A 60 -7.57 6.06 -12.25
C ILE A 60 -7.06 6.56 -13.61
N PRO A 61 -6.88 7.88 -13.78
CA PRO A 61 -6.32 8.47 -15.00
C PRO A 61 -4.94 7.93 -15.34
N ASP A 62 -4.65 7.86 -16.64
CA ASP A 62 -3.46 7.23 -17.21
C ASP A 62 -2.14 7.71 -16.58
N GLN A 63 -2.03 9.01 -16.30
CA GLN A 63 -0.86 9.61 -15.63
C GLN A 63 -0.53 9.02 -14.25
N TRP A 64 -1.50 8.37 -13.57
CA TRP A 64 -1.32 7.70 -12.28
C TRP A 64 -1.28 6.17 -12.39
N ARG A 65 -1.43 5.62 -13.59
CA ARG A 65 -1.42 4.16 -13.81
C ARG A 65 -0.01 3.59 -13.87
N GLU A 66 0.98 4.45 -14.09
CA GLU A 66 2.38 4.07 -14.22
C GLU A 66 3.23 4.62 -13.06
N THR A 67 4.36 3.97 -12.86
CA THR A 67 5.46 4.51 -12.06
C THR A 67 6.14 5.67 -12.81
N TRP A 68 6.87 6.54 -12.10
CA TRP A 68 7.59 7.65 -12.72
C TRP A 68 8.69 7.23 -13.71
N ASP A 69 9.01 5.94 -13.81
CA ASP A 69 9.90 5.41 -14.84
C ASP A 69 9.17 4.57 -15.90
N GLY A 70 7.86 4.82 -16.08
CA GLY A 70 7.06 4.33 -17.20
C GLY A 70 6.64 2.88 -17.11
N ARG A 71 6.66 2.27 -15.92
CA ARG A 71 6.17 0.89 -15.72
C ARG A 71 4.74 0.89 -15.23
N GLU A 72 3.89 0.09 -15.86
CA GLU A 72 2.54 -0.22 -15.39
C GLU A 72 2.55 -0.60 -13.91
N TYR A 73 1.69 0.08 -13.14
CA TYR A 73 1.60 -0.04 -11.70
C TYR A 73 0.20 -0.43 -11.23
N VAL A 74 -0.85 0.01 -11.93
CA VAL A 74 -2.22 -0.48 -11.70
C VAL A 74 -2.36 -1.84 -12.35
N SER A 75 -2.26 -2.90 -11.54
CA SER A 75 -2.31 -4.29 -12.00
C SER A 75 -3.73 -4.85 -12.09
N GLN A 76 -4.68 -4.26 -11.34
CA GLN A 76 -6.11 -4.47 -11.47
C GLN A 76 -6.84 -3.16 -11.21
N ASP A 77 -7.81 -2.84 -12.07
CA ASP A 77 -8.42 -1.52 -12.20
C ASP A 77 -9.90 -1.53 -11.81
N ASN A 78 -10.16 -1.69 -10.51
CA ASN A 78 -11.45 -1.50 -9.86
C ASN A 78 -12.63 -2.38 -10.33
N GLU A 79 -12.45 -3.34 -11.24
CA GLU A 79 -13.54 -4.18 -11.78
C GLU A 79 -14.34 -4.93 -10.70
N TRP A 80 -13.70 -5.28 -9.59
CA TRP A 80 -14.30 -6.03 -8.47
C TRP A 80 -14.59 -5.15 -7.25
N GLY A 81 -14.55 -3.82 -7.41
CA GLY A 81 -14.43 -2.89 -6.29
C GLY A 81 -13.07 -3.01 -5.59
N ILE A 82 -12.06 -3.45 -6.34
CA ILE A 82 -10.68 -3.65 -5.87
C ILE A 82 -9.72 -3.03 -6.86
N VAL A 83 -8.85 -2.16 -6.38
CA VAL A 83 -7.68 -1.69 -7.14
C VAL A 83 -6.44 -2.34 -6.58
N VAL A 84 -5.59 -2.92 -7.44
CA VAL A 84 -4.33 -3.53 -7.02
C VAL A 84 -3.14 -2.82 -7.65
N PHE A 85 -2.25 -2.30 -6.82
CA PHE A 85 -1.02 -1.62 -7.21
C PHE A 85 0.20 -2.55 -7.05
N ALA A 86 0.84 -2.89 -8.16
CA ALA A 86 2.09 -3.60 -8.21
C ALA A 86 2.66 -3.59 -9.63
N THR A 87 3.98 -3.53 -9.75
CA THR A 87 4.65 -3.72 -11.04
C THR A 87 4.89 -5.21 -11.32
N ASN A 88 5.11 -5.55 -12.59
CA ASN A 88 5.59 -6.89 -12.98
C ASN A 88 6.90 -7.29 -12.26
N ARG A 89 7.76 -6.31 -11.97
CA ARG A 89 8.99 -6.54 -11.18
C ARG A 89 8.68 -6.92 -9.74
N ASN A 90 7.64 -6.35 -9.14
CA ASN A 90 7.21 -6.71 -7.78
C ASN A 90 6.76 -8.17 -7.72
N TYR A 91 5.95 -8.62 -8.69
CA TYR A 91 5.51 -10.02 -8.77
C TYR A 91 6.68 -10.99 -8.97
N ARG A 92 7.64 -10.65 -9.85
CA ARG A 92 8.87 -11.45 -10.00
C ARG A 92 9.64 -11.57 -8.69
N LYS A 93 9.81 -10.45 -7.96
CA LYS A 93 10.47 -10.46 -6.64
C LYS A 93 9.69 -11.28 -5.62
N MET A 94 8.37 -11.12 -5.57
CA MET A 94 7.51 -11.82 -4.63
C MET A 94 7.64 -13.33 -4.73
N ARG A 95 7.85 -13.87 -5.95
CA ARG A 95 8.10 -15.30 -6.14
C ARG A 95 9.27 -15.82 -5.31
N HIS A 96 10.28 -15.00 -5.04
CA HIS A 96 11.50 -15.41 -4.35
C HIS A 96 11.49 -15.12 -2.85
N CYS A 97 10.48 -14.42 -2.32
CA CYS A 97 10.41 -14.17 -0.89
C CYS A 97 9.75 -15.39 -0.19
N SER A 98 10.45 -16.02 0.75
CA SER A 98 9.95 -17.18 1.52
C SER A 98 8.97 -16.77 2.62
N VAL A 99 9.02 -15.52 3.07
CA VAL A 99 8.11 -14.96 4.08
C VAL A 99 7.33 -13.81 3.48
N LEU A 100 6.02 -13.84 3.63
CA LEU A 100 5.13 -12.74 3.32
C LEU A 100 4.58 -12.10 4.60
N TYR A 101 4.50 -10.78 4.61
CA TYR A 101 3.84 -10.02 5.67
C TYR A 101 2.62 -9.34 5.07
N MET A 102 1.45 -9.56 5.66
CA MET A 102 0.20 -8.96 5.22
C MET A 102 -0.33 -8.06 6.34
N ASP A 103 -0.77 -6.85 6.00
CA ASP A 103 -1.29 -5.90 6.97
C ASP A 103 -2.47 -5.15 6.35
N GLY A 104 -3.59 -5.15 7.08
CA GLY A 104 -4.81 -4.45 6.74
C GLY A 104 -4.95 -3.16 7.55
N THR A 105 -4.99 -2.00 6.90
CA THR A 105 -5.08 -0.71 7.61
C THR A 105 -6.41 0.00 7.34
N PHE A 106 -7.16 0.28 8.42
CA PHE A 106 -8.46 0.95 8.34
C PHE A 106 -8.36 2.48 8.40
N ARG A 107 -7.57 3.02 9.34
CA ARG A 107 -7.55 4.47 9.65
C ARG A 107 -7.00 5.31 8.50
N SER A 108 -6.15 4.71 7.67
CA SER A 108 -5.46 5.33 6.53
C SER A 108 -6.09 4.96 5.19
N CYS A 109 -7.18 4.17 5.18
CA CYS A 109 -7.81 3.79 3.92
C CYS A 109 -8.51 5.00 3.29
N PRO A 110 -8.19 5.37 2.03
CA PRO A 110 -8.85 6.45 1.35
C PRO A 110 -10.30 6.07 1.01
N ARG A 111 -11.23 6.99 1.27
CA ARG A 111 -12.60 6.88 0.74
C ARG A 111 -12.55 6.82 -0.80
N PRO A 112 -13.44 6.08 -1.45
CA PRO A 112 -14.62 5.37 -0.89
C PRO A 112 -14.34 3.94 -0.41
N TYR A 113 -13.08 3.49 -0.41
CA TYR A 113 -12.72 2.13 0.02
C TYR A 113 -12.78 1.96 1.54
N GLN A 114 -12.98 0.72 1.97
CA GLN A 114 -13.09 0.36 3.38
C GLN A 114 -11.82 -0.29 3.92
N GLN A 115 -10.98 -0.82 3.03
CA GLN A 115 -9.78 -1.52 3.42
C GLN A 115 -8.60 -1.23 2.50
N PHE A 116 -7.44 -0.93 3.12
CA PHE A 116 -6.16 -0.84 2.44
C PHE A 116 -5.27 -1.99 2.89
N LEU A 117 -5.08 -2.97 2.01
CA LEU A 117 -4.24 -4.13 2.23
C LEU A 117 -2.84 -3.89 1.67
N THR A 118 -1.82 -4.28 2.42
CA THR A 118 -0.43 -4.29 1.95
C THR A 118 0.17 -5.69 2.09
N ILE A 119 0.89 -6.12 1.06
CA ILE A 119 1.62 -7.40 1.05
C ILE A 119 3.09 -7.09 0.82
N HIS A 120 3.89 -7.46 1.82
CA HIS A 120 5.32 -7.30 1.82
C HIS A 120 6.00 -8.65 1.70
N GLY A 121 7.19 -8.66 1.11
CA GLY A 121 8.04 -9.84 1.04
C GLY A 121 9.37 -9.62 1.75
N LEU A 122 9.86 -10.65 2.44
CA LEU A 122 11.24 -10.67 2.93
C LEU A 122 12.18 -10.98 1.77
N CYS A 123 12.95 -9.99 1.35
CA CYS A 123 13.82 -10.12 0.20
C CYS A 123 15.20 -9.50 0.53
N HIS A 124 16.25 -10.33 0.49
CA HIS A 124 17.62 -10.01 0.94
C HIS A 124 17.69 -9.44 2.37
N GLY A 125 16.97 -10.06 3.31
CA GLY A 125 16.96 -9.64 4.72
C GLY A 125 16.19 -8.35 5.01
N ARG A 126 15.48 -7.79 4.01
CA ARG A 126 14.67 -6.58 4.17
C ARG A 126 13.22 -6.88 3.83
N VAL A 127 12.30 -6.36 4.64
CA VAL A 127 10.86 -6.40 4.35
C VAL A 127 10.54 -5.23 3.43
N ILE A 128 10.02 -5.50 2.24
CA ILE A 128 9.69 -4.48 1.24
C ILE A 128 8.23 -4.62 0.79
N PRO A 129 7.48 -3.51 0.61
CA PRO A 129 6.13 -3.57 0.05
C PRO A 129 6.21 -3.99 -1.42
N LEU A 130 5.40 -4.96 -1.81
CA LEU A 130 5.40 -5.50 -3.17
C LEU A 130 4.04 -5.34 -3.83
N VAL A 131 2.95 -5.50 -3.08
CA VAL A 131 1.58 -5.32 -3.57
C VAL A 131 0.81 -4.49 -2.56
N MET A 132 -0.01 -3.58 -3.06
CA MET A 132 -0.98 -2.83 -2.26
C MET A 132 -2.34 -2.93 -2.92
N ALA A 133 -3.42 -2.99 -2.14
CA ALA A 133 -4.77 -3.08 -2.66
C ALA A 133 -5.74 -2.20 -1.88
N LEU A 134 -6.58 -1.48 -2.61
CA LEU A 134 -7.75 -0.79 -2.08
C LEU A 134 -8.97 -1.68 -2.33
N MET A 135 -9.78 -1.92 -1.31
CA MET A 135 -10.88 -2.88 -1.35
C MET A 135 -12.17 -2.26 -0.80
N ALA A 136 -13.29 -2.50 -1.50
CA ALA A 136 -14.60 -1.99 -1.15
C ALA A 136 -15.17 -2.61 0.14
N ASP A 137 -14.76 -3.83 0.47
CA ASP A 137 -15.12 -4.51 1.71
C ASP A 137 -13.97 -5.37 2.26
N LYS A 138 -14.20 -6.03 3.39
CA LYS A 138 -13.22 -6.87 4.12
C LYS A 138 -13.66 -8.32 4.27
N ARG A 139 -14.44 -8.83 3.31
CA ARG A 139 -14.92 -10.22 3.35
C ARG A 139 -13.78 -11.15 2.96
N VAL A 140 -13.84 -12.38 3.45
CA VAL A 140 -12.90 -13.45 3.08
C VAL A 140 -12.79 -13.58 1.55
N GLY A 141 -13.94 -13.55 0.85
CA GLY A 141 -13.98 -13.64 -0.61
C GLY A 141 -13.18 -12.53 -1.32
N THR A 142 -13.26 -11.30 -0.81
CA THR A 142 -12.57 -10.13 -1.36
C THR A 142 -11.07 -10.21 -1.16
N TYR A 143 -10.62 -10.66 0.02
CA TYR A 143 -9.21 -10.96 0.25
C TYR A 143 -8.71 -12.06 -0.68
N ARG A 144 -9.49 -13.14 -0.83
CA ARG A 144 -9.16 -14.24 -1.74
C ARG A 144 -9.05 -13.76 -3.19
N GLN A 145 -9.89 -12.82 -3.63
CA GLN A 145 -9.75 -12.23 -4.98
C GLN A 145 -8.40 -11.53 -5.15
N VAL A 146 -7.96 -10.74 -4.16
CA VAL A 146 -6.63 -10.11 -4.19
C VAL A 146 -5.52 -11.17 -4.23
N LEU A 147 -5.56 -12.16 -3.34
CA LEU A 147 -4.53 -13.20 -3.27
C LEU A 147 -4.45 -14.05 -4.54
N ASN A 148 -5.60 -14.41 -5.13
CA ASN A 148 -5.67 -15.13 -6.40
C ASN A 148 -5.13 -14.28 -7.56
N HIS A 149 -5.45 -12.99 -7.59
CA HIS A 149 -4.87 -12.07 -8.57
C HIS A 149 -3.35 -12.00 -8.46
N VAL A 150 -2.82 -11.91 -7.23
CA VAL A 150 -1.39 -11.91 -6.96
C VAL A 150 -0.74 -13.23 -7.41
N GLU A 151 -1.29 -14.38 -7.04
CA GLU A 151 -0.74 -15.68 -7.47
C GLU A 151 -0.73 -15.81 -8.99
N ARG A 152 -1.83 -15.42 -9.64
CA ARG A 152 -1.95 -15.42 -11.10
C ARG A 152 -0.88 -14.55 -11.74
N LYS A 153 -0.71 -13.30 -11.29
CA LYS A 153 0.32 -12.38 -11.80
C LYS A 153 1.73 -12.91 -11.55
N VAL A 154 2.01 -13.51 -10.38
CA VAL A 154 3.30 -14.18 -10.12
C VAL A 154 3.53 -15.32 -11.11
N ARG A 155 2.52 -16.15 -11.36
CA ARG A 155 2.60 -17.26 -12.32
C ARG A 155 2.82 -16.78 -13.74
N GLU A 156 2.10 -15.75 -14.18
CA GLU A 156 2.28 -15.12 -15.50
C GLU A 156 3.71 -14.58 -15.67
N GLN A 157 4.27 -13.95 -14.64
CA GLN A 157 5.58 -13.30 -14.73
C GLN A 157 6.78 -14.23 -14.52
N THR A 158 6.58 -15.42 -13.95
CA THR A 158 7.69 -16.32 -13.55
C THR A 158 7.53 -17.77 -14.01
N GLY A 159 6.35 -18.15 -14.55
CA GLY A 159 6.01 -19.54 -14.87
C GLY A 159 5.83 -20.44 -13.65
N ARG A 160 5.84 -19.89 -12.43
CA ARG A 160 5.80 -20.66 -11.17
C ARG A 160 4.72 -20.13 -10.23
N ARG A 161 4.11 -21.01 -9.45
CA ARG A 161 3.16 -20.63 -8.38
C ARG A 161 3.89 -19.87 -7.26
N LEU A 162 3.19 -18.93 -6.65
CA LEU A 162 3.62 -18.31 -5.39
C LEU A 162 3.45 -19.33 -4.26
N ARG A 163 4.53 -19.63 -3.54
CA ARG A 163 4.55 -20.59 -2.43
C ARG A 163 5.39 -20.04 -1.28
N PRO A 164 4.82 -19.19 -0.41
CA PRO A 164 5.51 -18.73 0.78
C PRO A 164 5.63 -19.88 1.78
N GLU A 165 6.74 -19.95 2.50
CA GLU A 165 6.95 -20.89 3.62
C GLU A 165 6.28 -20.38 4.90
N ARG A 166 6.19 -19.06 5.05
CA ARG A 166 5.58 -18.41 6.20
C ARG A 166 4.76 -17.18 5.81
N ILE A 167 3.61 -17.03 6.43
CA ILE A 167 2.80 -15.82 6.38
C ILE A 167 2.73 -15.22 7.78
N VAL A 168 3.00 -13.92 7.86
CA VAL A 168 2.88 -13.13 9.07
C VAL A 168 1.80 -12.09 8.85
N SER A 169 0.77 -12.07 9.69
CA SER A 169 -0.33 -11.10 9.56
C SER A 169 -0.71 -10.55 10.93
N ASP A 170 -1.37 -9.39 10.93
CA ASP A 170 -2.25 -9.04 12.03
C ASP A 170 -3.45 -10.00 12.08
N PHE A 171 -4.05 -10.18 13.25
CA PHE A 171 -5.08 -11.21 13.48
C PHE A 171 -6.45 -10.85 12.88
N GLU A 172 -6.48 -10.21 11.70
CA GLU A 172 -7.73 -9.95 11.00
C GLU A 172 -8.29 -11.27 10.46
N ALA A 173 -9.32 -11.79 11.15
CA ALA A 173 -9.88 -13.12 10.88
C ALA A 173 -10.24 -13.38 9.41
N ALA A 174 -10.73 -12.38 8.69
CA ALA A 174 -11.10 -12.54 7.29
C ALA A 174 -9.89 -12.70 6.36
N LEU A 175 -8.81 -11.93 6.61
CA LEU A 175 -7.54 -12.06 5.91
C LEU A 175 -6.87 -13.40 6.26
N MET A 176 -6.93 -13.80 7.54
CA MET A 176 -6.44 -15.10 7.99
C MET A 176 -7.08 -16.26 7.24
N ALA A 177 -8.42 -16.31 7.24
CA ALA A 177 -9.15 -17.35 6.54
C ALA A 177 -8.85 -17.37 5.03
N ALA A 178 -8.63 -16.20 4.43
CA ALA A 178 -8.28 -16.10 3.02
C ALA A 178 -6.90 -16.71 2.73
N TYR A 179 -5.84 -16.29 3.44
CA TYR A 179 -4.50 -16.80 3.15
C TYR A 179 -4.33 -18.26 3.58
N GLU A 180 -5.04 -18.74 4.60
CA GLU A 180 -5.03 -20.15 5.01
C GLU A 180 -5.66 -21.05 3.93
N THR A 181 -6.62 -20.50 3.17
CA THR A 181 -7.22 -21.25 2.07
C THR A 181 -6.36 -21.21 0.79
N GLU A 182 -5.77 -20.06 0.45
CA GLU A 182 -4.99 -19.91 -0.79
C GLU A 182 -3.55 -20.42 -0.67
N PHE A 183 -2.96 -20.41 0.54
CA PHE A 183 -1.58 -20.84 0.80
C PHE A 183 -1.51 -21.94 1.87
N VAL A 184 -2.17 -23.06 1.59
CA VAL A 184 -2.30 -24.21 2.52
C VAL A 184 -0.99 -24.81 3.04
N GLU A 185 0.12 -24.64 2.30
CA GLU A 185 1.44 -25.16 2.69
C GLU A 185 2.23 -24.19 3.59
N ALA A 186 1.78 -22.94 3.72
CA ALA A 186 2.50 -21.92 4.47
C ALA A 186 2.24 -22.04 5.98
N THR A 187 3.30 -21.90 6.77
CA THR A 187 3.16 -21.76 8.22
C THR A 187 2.62 -20.37 8.56
N THR A 188 1.61 -20.31 9.43
CA THR A 188 0.99 -19.05 9.82
C THR A 188 1.53 -18.60 11.18
N SER A 189 1.86 -17.31 11.30
CA SER A 189 2.33 -16.74 12.55
C SER A 189 1.75 -15.36 12.75
N GLY A 190 1.30 -15.06 13.97
CA GLY A 190 0.82 -13.73 14.31
C GLY A 190 1.97 -12.72 14.37
N CYS A 191 1.71 -11.48 13.96
CA CYS A 191 2.67 -10.40 14.13
C CYS A 191 2.81 -10.03 15.62
N TYR A 192 3.97 -10.34 16.22
CA TYR A 192 4.28 -10.02 17.64
C TYR A 192 4.16 -8.52 17.97
N PHE A 193 4.38 -7.63 16.99
CA PHE A 193 4.27 -6.18 17.17
C PHE A 193 2.83 -5.76 17.52
N HIS A 194 1.83 -6.36 16.87
CA HIS A 194 0.42 -6.09 17.15
C HIS A 194 -0.02 -6.74 18.47
N PHE A 195 0.48 -7.95 18.77
CA PHE A 195 0.20 -8.65 20.03
C PHE A 195 0.64 -7.81 21.26
N PHE A 196 1.84 -7.22 21.22
CA PHE A 196 2.31 -6.35 22.31
C PHE A 196 1.56 -5.02 22.39
N TYR A 197 1.23 -4.39 21.26
CA TYR A 197 0.52 -3.10 21.24
C TYR A 197 -0.92 -3.23 21.79
N LEU A 198 -1.65 -4.31 21.44
CA LEU A 198 -2.99 -4.58 21.94
C LEU A 198 -3.00 -5.01 23.42
N PHE A 199 -1.96 -5.72 23.86
CA PHE A 199 -1.78 -6.09 25.27
C PHE A 199 -1.50 -4.85 26.14
N PHE A 200 -0.66 -3.92 25.68
CA PHE A 200 -0.35 -2.69 26.41
C PHE A 200 -1.57 -1.75 26.58
N ILE A 201 -2.40 -1.60 25.54
CA ILE A 201 -3.61 -0.77 25.60
C ILE A 201 -4.69 -1.39 26.52
N ASN A 202 -4.86 -2.72 26.50
CA ASN A 202 -5.86 -3.38 27.35
C ASN A 202 -5.42 -3.50 28.81
N PHE A 203 -4.12 -3.61 29.09
CA PHE A 203 -3.63 -3.69 30.46
C PHE A 203 -3.66 -2.32 31.15
N THR A 204 -3.35 -1.23 30.42
CA THR A 204 -3.38 0.15 30.94
C THR A 204 -4.79 0.71 31.15
N SER A 205 -5.80 0.20 30.43
CA SER A 205 -7.20 0.59 30.64
C SER A 205 -7.89 -0.18 31.78
N LYS A 206 -7.45 -1.41 32.12
CA LYS A 206 -8.02 -2.22 33.20
C LYS A 206 -7.38 -2.02 34.59
N THR A 207 -6.22 -1.37 34.70
CA THR A 207 -5.54 -1.16 35.99
C THR A 207 -5.95 0.12 36.73
N LYS A 208 -6.83 0.97 36.19
CA LYS A 208 -7.23 2.24 36.84
C LYS A 208 -8.37 2.16 37.89
N TYR A 209 -8.97 0.99 38.12
CA TYR A 209 -10.02 0.83 39.15
C TYR A 209 -9.88 -0.46 39.94
N ARG A 210 -8.82 -0.58 40.75
CA ARG A 210 -8.84 -1.41 41.97
C ARG A 210 -7.58 -1.16 42.79
N THR A 211 -7.71 -0.27 43.78
CA THR A 211 -7.24 -0.41 45.17
C THR A 211 -7.29 0.95 45.85
N LYS A 212 -8.29 1.19 46.70
CA LYS A 212 -8.13 1.90 47.97
C LYS A 212 -9.09 1.26 48.97
N TRP A 213 -8.51 0.65 50.00
CA TRP A 213 -9.12 0.61 51.32
C TRP A 213 -9.21 2.03 51.86
#